data_AF-A3RJR5-F1
#
_entry.id   AF-A3RJR5-F1
#
_cell.length_a   1.000
_cell.length_b   1.000
_cell.length_c   1.000
_cell.angle_alpha   90.00
_cell.angle_beta   90.00
_cell.angle_gamma   90.00
#
_symmetry.space_group_name_H-M   'P 1'
#
loop_
_entity.id
_entity.type
_entity.pdbx_description
1 polymer ?
#
loop_
_entity_poly.entity_id
_entity_poly.type
_entity_poly.pdbx_seq_one_letter_code
_entity_poly.pdbx_strand_id
1 'polypeptide(L)'
;LIITISILISVAFYTILERKILSYIQIRKGPNKVGIMGILQPFSDAIKLFNKNLLASENMNFLLSFSTPALSLFTTMMIIPIISYNNMTLYDNKHNILLFFIISSISVYFILLIGWSANSKYSSMGSIRS
;
A
#
# COMPACT_ATOMS: atom_id res chain seq x y z
N LEU A 1 -13.32 2.91 -11.12
CA LEU A 1 -13.15 1.44 -11.18
C LEU A 1 -12.06 1.01 -12.15
N ILE A 2 -12.13 1.38 -13.44
CA ILE A 2 -11.03 1.08 -14.40
C ILE A 2 -9.70 1.69 -13.93
N ILE A 3 -9.74 2.94 -13.48
CA ILE A 3 -8.54 3.67 -13.00
C ILE A 3 -7.96 3.01 -11.74
N THR A 4 -8.80 2.64 -10.78
CA THR A 4 -8.36 1.95 -9.56
C THR A 4 -7.73 0.59 -9.86
N ILE A 5 -8.28 -0.18 -10.81
CA ILE A 5 -7.69 -1.45 -11.26
C ILE A 5 -6.32 -1.20 -11.92
N SER A 6 -6.23 -0.21 -12.81
CA SER A 6 -4.98 0.11 -13.51
C SER A 6 -3.86 0.52 -12.53
N ILE A 7 -4.20 1.25 -11.47
CA ILE A 7 -3.25 1.66 -10.43
C ILE A 7 -2.76 0.45 -9.64
N LEU A 8 -3.65 -0.46 -9.22
CA LEU A 8 -3.24 -1.67 -8.51
C LEU A 8 -2.28 -2.53 -9.34
N ILE A 9 -2.53 -2.66 -10.65
CA ILE A 9 -1.62 -3.36 -11.58
C ILE A 9 -0.28 -2.61 -11.67
N SER A 10 -0.31 -1.28 -11.77
CA SER A 10 0.93 -0.48 -11.84
C SER A 10 1.79 -0.63 -10.59
N VAL A 11 1.18 -0.66 -9.40
CA VAL A 11 1.87 -0.83 -8.12
C VAL A 11 2.55 -2.20 -8.06
N ALA A 12 1.89 -3.26 -8.54
CA ALA A 12 2.48 -4.59 -8.59
C ALA A 12 3.77 -4.62 -9.41
N PHE A 13 3.80 -3.99 -10.59
CA PHE A 13 5.01 -3.90 -11.41
C PHE A 13 6.06 -2.93 -10.84
N TYR A 14 5.63 -1.85 -10.17
CA TYR A 14 6.52 -0.92 -9.50
C TYR A 14 7.40 -1.64 -8.46
N THR A 15 6.87 -2.61 -7.72
CA THR A 15 7.68 -3.40 -6.77
C THR A 15 8.80 -4.22 -7.43
N ILE A 16 8.59 -4.74 -8.65
CA ILE A 16 9.65 -5.45 -9.39
C ILE A 16 10.73 -4.45 -9.81
N LEU A 17 10.30 -3.29 -10.33
CA LEU A 17 11.17 -2.24 -10.80
C LEU A 17 12.09 -1.78 -9.66
N GLU A 18 11.54 -1.54 -8.47
CA GLU A 18 12.31 -1.19 -7.27
C GLU A 18 13.37 -2.25 -6.95
N ARG A 19 12.99 -3.54 -6.90
CA ARG A 19 13.92 -4.65 -6.63
C ARG A 19 15.02 -4.74 -7.69
N LYS A 20 14.71 -4.49 -8.97
CA LYS A 20 15.71 -4.51 -10.06
C LYS A 20 16.67 -3.33 -9.97
N ILE A 21 16.18 -2.11 -9.74
CA ILE A 21 17.03 -0.91 -9.59
C ILE A 21 18.01 -1.09 -8.43
N LEU A 22 17.52 -1.49 -7.25
CA LEU A 22 18.37 -1.74 -6.08
C LEU A 22 19.44 -2.82 -6.35
N SER A 23 19.07 -3.85 -7.12
CA SER A 23 20.02 -4.90 -7.49
C SER A 23 21.08 -4.39 -8.45
N TYR A 24 20.71 -3.57 -9.44
CA TYR A 24 21.66 -2.99 -10.39
C TYR A 24 22.64 -2.03 -9.73
N ILE A 25 22.20 -1.22 -8.76
CA ILE A 25 23.09 -0.38 -7.94
C ILE A 25 24.11 -1.23 -7.19
N GLN A 26 23.69 -2.40 -6.70
CA GLN A 26 24.54 -3.35 -5.96
C GLN A 26 25.31 -4.32 -6.87
N ILE A 27 25.34 -4.11 -8.19
CA ILE A 27 26.05 -4.97 -9.17
C ILE A 27 25.60 -6.44 -9.08
N ARG A 28 24.33 -6.68 -8.71
CA ARG A 28 23.72 -8.03 -8.73
C ARG A 28 22.48 -8.03 -9.61
N LYS A 29 22.16 -9.19 -10.18
CA LYS A 29 20.91 -9.34 -10.94
C LYS A 29 19.74 -9.44 -9.96
N GLY A 30 18.69 -8.68 -10.24
CA GLY A 30 17.42 -8.76 -9.52
C GLY A 30 16.67 -10.07 -9.78
N PRO A 31 15.38 -10.16 -9.39
CA PRO A 31 14.59 -11.35 -9.63
C PRO A 31 14.51 -11.66 -11.13
N ASN A 32 15.13 -12.77 -11.55
CA ASN A 32 15.23 -13.19 -12.95
C ASN A 32 14.68 -14.61 -13.21
N LYS A 33 14.38 -15.39 -12.17
CA LYS A 33 14.01 -16.82 -12.30
C LYS A 33 12.52 -17.06 -12.57
N VAL A 34 11.63 -16.20 -12.07
CA VAL A 34 10.18 -16.41 -12.18
C VAL A 34 9.67 -15.86 -13.52
N GLY A 35 9.49 -16.73 -14.50
CA GLY A 35 9.08 -16.37 -15.86
C GLY A 35 10.18 -15.68 -16.69
N ILE A 36 9.77 -14.96 -17.73
CA ILE A 36 10.70 -14.21 -18.60
C ILE A 36 11.21 -12.99 -17.82
N MET A 37 12.51 -12.96 -17.51
CA MET A 37 13.20 -11.84 -16.82
C MET A 37 12.52 -11.40 -15.50
N GLY A 38 11.82 -12.31 -14.81
CA GLY A 38 11.17 -12.00 -13.52
C GLY A 38 9.84 -11.24 -13.59
N ILE A 39 9.22 -11.09 -14.76
CA ILE A 39 7.96 -10.32 -14.90
C ILE A 39 6.81 -10.93 -14.09
N LEU A 40 6.80 -12.26 -13.90
CA LEU A 40 5.76 -12.97 -13.16
C LEU A 40 5.96 -12.97 -11.63
N GLN A 41 7.01 -12.32 -11.12
CA GLN A 41 7.30 -12.25 -9.69
C GLN A 41 6.13 -11.74 -8.81
N PRO A 42 5.42 -10.63 -9.13
CA PRO A 42 4.39 -10.09 -8.24
C PRO A 42 3.18 -11.02 -8.14
N PHE A 43 2.90 -11.80 -9.19
CA PHE A 43 1.89 -12.85 -9.15
C PHE A 43 2.32 -13.99 -8.22
N SER A 44 3.59 -14.41 -8.27
CA SER A 44 4.09 -15.44 -7.34
C SER A 44 4.08 -14.98 -5.87
N ASP A 45 4.42 -13.71 -5.63
CA ASP A 45 4.40 -13.12 -4.29
C ASP A 45 2.94 -13.02 -3.77
N ALA A 46 1.99 -12.65 -4.63
CA ALA A 46 0.56 -12.64 -4.29
C ALA A 46 0.03 -14.04 -3.94
N ILE A 47 0.28 -15.05 -4.79
CA ILE A 47 -0.16 -16.44 -4.55
C ILE A 47 0.44 -16.97 -3.24
N LYS A 48 1.72 -16.65 -2.95
CA LYS A 48 2.38 -17.01 -1.70
C LYS A 48 1.69 -16.40 -0.49
N LEU A 49 1.26 -15.13 -0.57
CA LEU A 49 0.55 -14.47 0.53
C LEU A 49 -0.87 -15.02 0.73
N PHE A 50 -1.59 -15.34 -0.36
CA PHE A 50 -2.92 -15.95 -0.27
C PHE A 50 -2.91 -17.36 0.34
N ASN A 51 -1.87 -18.15 0.08
CA ASN A 51 -1.74 -19.50 0.63
C ASN A 51 -1.22 -19.53 2.07
N LYS A 52 -0.83 -18.38 2.65
CA LYS A 52 -0.26 -18.35 3.99
C LYS A 52 -1.37 -18.34 5.04
N ASN A 53 -1.28 -19.23 6.03
CA ASN A 53 -2.21 -19.26 7.15
C ASN A 53 -2.13 -17.95 7.95
N LEU A 54 -3.30 -17.40 8.28
CA LEU A 54 -3.42 -16.23 9.14
C LEU A 54 -3.16 -16.66 10.59
N LEU A 55 -1.97 -16.34 11.10
CA LEU A 55 -1.63 -16.50 12.51
C LEU A 55 -1.88 -15.17 13.21
N ALA A 56 -2.83 -15.16 14.12
CA ALA A 56 -3.05 -14.02 14.99
C ALA A 56 -2.36 -14.24 16.33
N SER A 57 -1.77 -13.18 16.89
CA SER A 57 -1.21 -13.22 18.24
C SER A 57 -2.31 -13.10 19.29
N GLU A 58 -2.20 -13.83 20.40
CA GLU A 58 -3.24 -13.92 21.43
C GLU A 58 -3.62 -12.57 22.06
N ASN A 59 -2.68 -11.62 22.12
CA ASN A 59 -2.88 -10.33 22.80
C ASN A 59 -3.37 -9.20 21.89
N MET A 60 -3.57 -9.42 20.58
CA MET A 60 -3.90 -8.34 19.65
C MET A 60 -5.41 -8.09 19.55
N ASN A 61 -5.78 -6.82 19.28
CA ASN A 61 -7.17 -6.47 19.00
C ASN A 61 -7.55 -6.89 17.58
N PHE A 62 -8.06 -8.12 17.43
CA PHE A 62 -8.41 -8.74 16.14
C PHE A 62 -9.22 -7.83 15.20
N LEU A 63 -10.31 -7.23 15.69
CA LEU A 63 -11.20 -6.40 14.86
C LEU A 63 -10.47 -5.18 14.29
N LEU A 64 -9.66 -4.53 15.11
CA LEU A 64 -8.89 -3.34 14.71
C LEU A 64 -7.73 -3.72 13.81
N SER A 65 -7.01 -4.81 14.07
CA SER A 65 -5.86 -5.23 13.27
C SER A 65 -6.23 -5.63 11.84
N PHE A 66 -7.44 -6.15 11.61
CA PHE A 66 -7.90 -6.49 10.25
C PHE A 66 -8.57 -5.30 9.53
N SER A 67 -9.31 -4.45 10.25
CA SER A 67 -10.01 -3.31 9.62
C SER A 67 -9.09 -2.13 9.32
N THR A 68 -8.11 -1.84 10.18
CA THR A 68 -7.28 -0.64 10.05
C THR A 68 -6.36 -0.63 8.82
N PRO A 69 -5.74 -1.75 8.37
CA PRO A 69 -5.00 -1.75 7.11
C PRO A 69 -5.91 -1.53 5.90
N ALA A 70 -7.12 -2.08 5.92
CA ALA A 70 -8.10 -1.86 4.85
C ALA A 70 -8.53 -0.39 4.77
N LEU A 71 -8.76 0.27 5.91
CA LEU A 71 -9.08 1.69 5.98
C LEU A 71 -7.92 2.57 5.50
N SER A 72 -6.68 2.21 5.83
CA SER A 72 -5.51 2.95 5.32
C SER A 72 -5.41 2.92 3.79
N LEU A 73 -5.63 1.75 3.17
CA LEU A 73 -5.67 1.62 1.71
C LEU A 73 -6.87 2.36 1.10
N PHE A 74 -8.02 2.37 1.79
CA PHE A 74 -9.18 3.13 1.35
C PHE A 74 -8.90 4.64 1.28
N THR A 75 -8.20 5.20 2.27
CA THR A 75 -7.84 6.63 2.23
C THR A 75 -6.94 7.00 1.06
N THR A 76 -5.98 6.14 0.71
CA THR A 76 -5.10 6.41 -0.43
C THR A 76 -5.85 6.30 -1.75
N MET A 77 -6.82 5.38 -1.86
CA MET A 77 -7.70 5.29 -3.03
C MET A 77 -8.59 6.51 -3.20
N MET A 78 -8.97 7.20 -2.12
CA MET A 78 -9.74 8.45 -2.16
C MET A 78 -8.96 9.66 -2.69
N ILE A 79 -7.63 9.60 -2.70
CA ILE A 79 -6.79 10.67 -3.26
C ILE A 79 -6.79 10.63 -4.80
N ILE A 80 -6.92 9.44 -5.40
CA ILE A 80 -6.88 9.20 -6.85
C ILE A 80 -7.82 10.11 -7.66
N PRO A 81 -9.12 10.27 -7.31
CA PRO A 81 -10.03 11.10 -8.10
C PRO A 81 -9.70 12.60 -8.09
N ILE A 82 -8.88 13.08 -7.15
CA ILE A 82 -8.46 14.48 -7.06
C ILE A 82 -7.46 14.81 -8.16
N ILE A 83 -6.68 13.82 -8.61
CA ILE A 83 -5.64 14.01 -9.62
C ILE A 83 -6.29 14.14 -10.99
N SER A 84 -6.00 15.23 -11.70
CA SER A 84 -6.43 15.43 -13.07
C SER A 84 -5.64 14.53 -14.02
N TYR A 85 -6.33 13.64 -14.73
CA TYR A 85 -5.73 12.86 -15.81
C TYR A 85 -5.99 13.57 -17.15
N ASN A 86 -4.94 14.16 -17.72
CA ASN A 86 -5.02 14.99 -18.92
C ASN A 86 -6.08 16.11 -18.78
N ASN A 87 -7.07 16.12 -19.68
CA ASN A 87 -8.07 17.19 -19.79
C ASN A 87 -9.40 16.85 -19.10
N MET A 88 -9.54 15.66 -18.51
CA MET A 88 -10.76 15.23 -17.84
C MET A 88 -10.45 14.90 -16.38
N THR A 89 -10.93 15.75 -15.48
CA THR A 89 -10.92 15.49 -14.03
C THR A 89 -12.03 14.50 -13.69
N LEU A 90 -11.72 13.47 -12.92
CA LEU A 90 -12.74 12.54 -12.38
C LEU A 90 -13.67 13.24 -11.41
N TYR A 91 -13.12 14.16 -10.63
CA TYR A 91 -13.84 14.93 -9.65
C TYR A 91 -13.35 16.39 -9.71
N ASP A 92 -14.24 17.28 -10.13
CA ASP A 92 -13.95 18.70 -10.22
C ASP A 92 -14.55 19.43 -9.02
N ASN A 93 -13.73 19.64 -7.99
CA ASN A 93 -14.04 20.52 -6.88
C ASN A 93 -13.16 21.77 -6.94
N LYS A 94 -13.78 22.93 -6.68
CA LYS A 94 -13.08 24.23 -6.58
C LYS A 94 -11.91 24.22 -5.59
N HIS A 95 -11.95 23.34 -4.58
CA HIS A 95 -10.95 23.21 -3.53
C HIS A 95 -10.24 21.85 -3.52
N ASN A 96 -9.87 21.33 -4.70
CA ASN A 96 -9.15 20.05 -4.84
C ASN A 96 -7.88 19.95 -3.97
N ILE A 97 -7.09 21.03 -3.88
CA ILE A 97 -5.86 21.06 -3.07
C ILE A 97 -6.17 20.95 -1.56
N LEU A 98 -7.20 21.65 -1.09
CA LEU A 98 -7.63 21.57 0.32
C LEU A 98 -8.09 20.15 0.65
N LEU A 99 -8.85 19.53 -0.25
CA LEU A 99 -9.35 18.16 -0.07
C LEU A 99 -8.19 17.15 -0.02
N PHE A 100 -7.15 17.33 -0.84
CA PHE A 100 -5.91 16.54 -0.75
C PHE A 100 -5.27 16.65 0.65
N PHE A 101 -5.15 17.87 1.20
CA PHE A 101 -4.60 18.05 2.55
C PHE A 101 -5.46 17.37 3.62
N ILE A 102 -6.78 17.50 3.56
CA ILE A 102 -7.68 16.86 4.53
C ILE A 102 -7.52 15.34 4.50
N ILE A 103 -7.55 14.72 3.32
CA ILE A 103 -7.41 13.26 3.21
C ILE A 103 -6.02 12.80 3.66
N SER A 104 -4.96 13.54 3.29
CA SER A 104 -3.60 13.23 3.74
C SER A 104 -3.48 13.29 5.27
N SER A 105 -4.10 14.27 5.93
CA SER A 105 -4.10 14.39 7.39
C SER A 105 -4.86 13.24 8.07
N ILE A 106 -5.94 12.75 7.45
CA ILE A 106 -6.72 11.61 7.95
C ILE A 106 -5.91 10.31 7.92
N SER A 107 -5.02 10.14 6.93
CA SER A 107 -4.22 8.91 6.78
C SER A 107 -3.32 8.62 8.00
N VAL A 108 -2.86 9.67 8.70
CA VAL A 108 -2.01 9.55 9.90
C VAL A 108 -2.73 8.83 11.04
N TYR A 109 -4.04 9.07 11.21
CA TYR A 109 -4.81 8.39 12.26
C TYR A 109 -4.87 6.88 12.05
N PHE A 110 -4.94 6.42 10.80
CA PHE A 110 -4.96 4.99 10.51
C PHE A 110 -3.61 4.32 10.81
N ILE A 111 -2.49 5.03 10.61
CA ILE A 111 -1.15 4.53 10.95
C ILE A 111 -1.02 4.34 12.48
N LEU A 112 -1.47 5.32 13.25
CA LEU A 112 -1.48 5.24 14.72
C LEU A 112 -2.37 4.10 15.23
N LEU A 113 -3.56 3.94 14.63
CA LEU A 113 -4.50 2.87 14.99
C LEU A 113 -3.92 1.47 14.73
N ILE A 114 -3.18 1.29 13.63
CA ILE A 114 -2.51 0.02 13.32
C ILE A 114 -1.50 -0.33 14.43
N GLY A 115 -0.63 0.62 14.81
CA GLY A 115 0.39 0.37 15.82
C GLY A 115 -0.17 0.08 17.22
N TRP A 116 -1.28 0.74 17.58
CA TRP A 116 -2.00 0.48 18.82
C TRP A 116 -2.71 -0.89 18.81
N SER A 117 -3.30 -1.30 17.67
CA SER A 117 -4.05 -2.56 17.56
C SER A 117 -3.21 -3.82 17.84
N ALA A 118 -1.90 -3.76 17.57
CA ALA A 118 -0.96 -4.87 17.74
C ALA A 118 -0.57 -5.13 19.21
N ASN A 119 -0.97 -4.25 20.14
CA ASN A 119 -0.76 -4.42 21.59
C ASN A 119 0.68 -4.80 22.01
N SER A 120 1.69 -4.25 21.32
CA SER A 120 3.10 -4.42 21.65
C SER A 120 3.78 -3.06 21.84
N LYS A 121 4.68 -2.95 22.81
CA LYS A 121 5.37 -1.67 23.10
C LYS A 121 6.19 -1.15 21.92
N TYR A 122 6.80 -2.05 21.15
CA TYR A 122 7.61 -1.67 20.00
C TYR A 122 6.76 -1.23 18.79
N SER A 123 5.61 -1.88 18.55
CA SER A 123 4.71 -1.47 17.46
C SER A 123 4.11 -0.09 17.70
N SER A 124 3.71 0.21 18.93
CA SER A 124 3.15 1.53 19.27
C SER A 124 4.18 2.64 19.23
N MET A 125 5.41 2.40 19.71
CA MET A 125 6.52 3.35 19.54
C MET A 125 6.87 3.56 18.06
N GLY A 126 6.80 2.49 17.25
CA GLY A 126 7.00 2.55 15.81
C GLY A 126 5.97 3.45 15.12
N SER A 127 4.69 3.30 15.44
CA SER A 127 3.62 4.10 14.82
C SER A 127 3.61 5.58 15.24
N ILE A 128 4.13 5.90 16.42
CA ILE A 128 4.26 7.31 16.86
C ILE A 128 5.40 8.01 16.10
N ARG A 129 6.39 7.24 15.63
CA ARG A 129 7.57 7.76 14.91
C ARG A 129 7.38 7.86 13.40
N SER A 130 6.42 7.13 12.84
CA SER A 130 6.09 7.10 11.40
C SER A 130 5.23 8.28 11.01
#